data_AF-A0A9P0CW54-F1
#
_entry.id   AF-A0A9P0CW54-F1
#
_cell.length_a   1.000
_cell.length_b   1.000
_cell.length_c   1.000
_cell.angle_alpha   90.00
_cell.angle_beta   90.00
_cell.angle_gamma   90.00
#
_symmetry.space_group_name_H-M   'P 1'
#
loop_
_entity.id
_entity.type
_entity.pdbx_description
1 polymer ?
#
loop_
_entity_poly.entity_id
_entity_poly.type
_entity_poly.pdbx_seq_one_letter_code
_entity_poly.pdbx_strand_id
1 'polypeptide(L)'
;MLFRWNIYRLSNQSLRLCSNHNFYIKHSVLFESRLDDRNKSIQKRNFSFQNTVESIAKTQTGIFKSLSESTPVEYIQNFLLSFHDTSGLPWWATIVCTTILLRSCVTLPLAVYQNYILAKLENLKLEMPEIAKELRKETAVAIKLYKWDEKKAKLVYNRSIRKQWNKLVVRDNCHPFKASLLILFQIPMWISLSVSLRNLVYMLPLQDANAQITFAELSIGGFGFIPNLTEVDASGILPVSLGLINLSIIELQRLSRVNDPTKLQKILTNVFRGISLVMIPVAASVPSCLVLYWTTSSAYGLIQNLVLISPKIKRICRIPKTTSELSEPYKHISSKLQKMIDFSSYK
;
A
#
# COMPACT_ATOMS: atom_id res chain seq x y z
N MET A 1 27.44 25.70 -70.32
CA MET A 1 26.83 24.48 -69.75
C MET A 1 26.07 24.89 -68.50
N LEU A 2 24.77 25.18 -68.62
CA LEU A 2 23.63 24.26 -68.49
C LEU A 2 23.42 23.80 -67.03
N PHE A 3 22.27 23.95 -66.37
CA PHE A 3 20.99 24.59 -66.71
C PHE A 3 20.16 24.69 -65.40
N ARG A 4 19.26 25.69 -65.35
CA ARG A 4 18.19 25.93 -64.37
C ARG A 4 17.13 24.80 -64.34
N TRP A 5 16.16 24.90 -63.41
CA TRP A 5 14.68 24.83 -63.58
C TRP A 5 14.04 24.74 -62.17
N ASN A 6 12.87 25.28 -61.78
CA ASN A 6 11.90 26.30 -62.23
C ASN A 6 10.90 26.42 -61.04
N ILE A 7 10.69 27.56 -60.37
CA ILE A 7 9.61 28.57 -60.55
C ILE A 7 8.23 27.97 -60.94
N TYR A 8 7.18 28.22 -60.13
CA TYR A 8 6.03 29.07 -60.50
C TYR A 8 5.07 29.35 -59.34
N ARG A 9 4.67 30.62 -59.24
CA ARG A 9 3.71 31.25 -58.33
C ARG A 9 2.80 32.12 -59.21
N LEU A 10 1.46 32.08 -58.99
CA LEU A 10 0.44 33.06 -59.44
C LEU A 10 0.26 33.21 -60.99
N SER A 11 -0.86 33.62 -61.59
CA SER A 11 -2.04 34.40 -61.19
C SER A 11 -3.16 34.30 -62.25
N ASN A 12 -4.38 34.68 -61.83
CA ASN A 12 -5.40 35.48 -62.53
C ASN A 12 -6.08 35.01 -63.82
N GLN A 13 -7.41 34.94 -63.73
CA GLN A 13 -8.45 35.52 -64.61
C GLN A 13 -9.80 35.08 -64.00
N SER A 14 -10.94 35.78 -64.03
CA SER A 14 -11.39 37.14 -64.35
C SER A 14 -12.92 37.09 -64.14
N LEU A 15 -13.52 38.10 -63.52
CA LEU A 15 -14.99 38.22 -63.41
C LEU A 15 -15.67 38.28 -64.79
N ARG A 16 -16.89 37.69 -64.91
CA ARG A 16 -18.14 38.41 -65.28
C ARG A 16 -19.39 37.52 -65.47
N LEU A 17 -20.51 38.03 -64.92
CA LEU A 17 -21.90 38.04 -65.41
C LEU A 17 -22.92 36.92 -65.03
N CYS A 18 -23.89 37.37 -64.20
CA CYS A 18 -25.36 37.27 -64.32
C CYS A 18 -26.14 35.95 -64.13
N SER A 19 -26.87 35.92 -63.00
CA SER A 19 -28.35 35.85 -62.85
C SER A 19 -29.17 34.65 -63.37
N ASN A 20 -29.94 34.11 -62.41
CA ASN A 20 -31.26 33.46 -62.49
C ASN A 20 -31.41 32.12 -63.24
N HIS A 21 -31.58 31.03 -62.46
CA HIS A 21 -32.85 30.32 -62.49
C HIS A 21 -33.15 29.59 -61.17
N ASN A 22 -34.13 30.14 -60.43
CA ASN A 22 -34.87 29.45 -59.39
C ASN A 22 -35.78 28.40 -60.03
N PHE A 23 -35.53 27.13 -59.80
CA PHE A 23 -36.51 26.06 -59.58
C PHE A 23 -35.71 24.78 -59.30
N TYR A 24 -36.22 23.85 -58.48
CA TYR A 24 -35.61 22.55 -58.07
C TYR A 24 -34.87 22.46 -56.72
N ILE A 25 -34.75 23.52 -55.92
CA ILE A 25 -34.08 23.45 -54.59
C ILE A 25 -34.92 22.76 -53.48
N LYS A 26 -36.19 22.42 -53.70
CA LYS A 26 -37.06 22.02 -52.56
C LYS A 26 -37.15 20.51 -52.25
N HIS A 27 -36.60 19.62 -53.07
CA HIS A 27 -36.77 18.16 -52.86
C HIS A 27 -35.50 17.38 -52.49
N SER A 28 -34.30 17.95 -52.67
CA SER A 28 -33.02 17.34 -52.24
C SER A 28 -32.70 17.56 -50.76
N VAL A 29 -33.12 18.70 -50.19
CA VAL A 29 -32.81 19.08 -48.80
C VAL A 29 -33.49 18.18 -47.74
N LEU A 30 -34.63 17.57 -48.08
CA LEU A 30 -35.36 16.67 -47.17
C LEU A 30 -34.76 15.26 -47.08
N PHE A 31 -33.93 14.85 -48.05
CA PHE A 31 -33.27 13.55 -48.01
C PHE A 31 -31.90 13.63 -47.32
N GLU A 32 -31.21 14.76 -47.47
CA GLU A 32 -29.90 15.00 -46.86
C GLU A 32 -29.99 15.24 -45.34
N SER A 33 -31.05 15.92 -44.88
CA SER A 33 -31.35 16.08 -43.44
C SER A 33 -31.64 14.76 -42.72
N ARG A 34 -32.19 13.76 -43.43
CA ARG A 34 -32.49 12.43 -42.85
C ARG A 34 -31.28 11.49 -42.84
N LEU A 35 -30.21 11.79 -43.60
CA LEU A 35 -28.93 11.09 -43.53
C LEU A 35 -28.00 11.71 -42.48
N ASP A 36 -28.10 13.02 -42.24
CA ASP A 36 -27.31 13.71 -41.22
C ASP A 36 -27.77 13.39 -39.77
N ASP A 37 -29.07 13.20 -39.57
CA ASP A 37 -29.61 12.77 -38.26
C ASP A 37 -29.32 11.30 -37.93
N ARG A 38 -29.10 10.43 -38.93
CA ARG A 38 -28.65 9.05 -38.67
C ARG A 38 -27.16 8.98 -38.31
N ASN A 39 -26.33 9.88 -38.86
CA ASN A 39 -24.90 9.94 -38.53
C ASN A 39 -24.60 10.60 -37.17
N LYS A 40 -25.51 11.41 -36.60
CA LYS A 40 -25.38 11.91 -35.22
C LYS A 40 -25.59 10.84 -34.13
N SER A 41 -26.19 9.70 -34.48
CA SER A 41 -26.42 8.60 -33.53
C SER A 41 -25.26 7.61 -33.40
N ILE A 42 -24.17 7.81 -34.16
CA ILE A 42 -22.93 7.01 -34.10
C ILE A 42 -21.75 7.90 -33.66
N GLN A 43 -21.98 8.89 -32.78
CA GLN A 43 -20.90 9.35 -31.91
C GLN A 43 -20.71 8.30 -30.81
N LYS A 44 -19.84 7.35 -31.11
CA LYS A 44 -19.28 6.37 -30.16
C LYS A 44 -19.02 7.05 -28.81
N ARG A 45 -19.58 6.47 -27.75
CA ARG A 45 -19.36 6.76 -26.33
C ARG A 45 -17.91 6.52 -25.87
N ASN A 46 -16.92 6.94 -26.63
CA ASN A 46 -15.49 6.74 -26.33
C ASN A 46 -14.84 7.99 -25.70
N PHE A 47 -15.50 9.15 -25.76
CA PHE A 47 -14.90 10.42 -25.31
C PHE A 47 -14.95 10.65 -23.78
N SER A 48 -15.90 10.03 -23.08
CA SER A 48 -16.03 10.19 -21.61
C SER A 48 -15.03 9.33 -20.82
N PHE A 49 -14.78 8.10 -21.25
CA PHE A 49 -13.81 7.22 -20.60
C PHE A 49 -12.38 7.72 -20.81
N GLN A 50 -12.02 8.14 -22.02
CA GLN A 50 -10.68 8.62 -22.33
C GLN A 50 -10.35 9.91 -21.60
N ASN A 51 -11.28 10.87 -21.52
CA ASN A 51 -11.11 12.09 -20.72
C ASN A 51 -11.04 11.79 -19.21
N THR A 52 -11.76 10.78 -18.72
CA THR A 52 -11.68 10.33 -17.32
C THR A 52 -10.33 9.67 -17.04
N VAL A 53 -9.84 8.83 -17.94
CA VAL A 53 -8.52 8.19 -17.85
C VAL A 53 -7.40 9.22 -17.91
N GLU A 54 -7.50 10.20 -18.81
CA GLU A 54 -6.54 11.31 -18.91
C GLU A 54 -6.58 12.21 -17.68
N SER A 55 -7.76 12.48 -17.11
CA SER A 55 -7.89 13.24 -15.87
C SER A 55 -7.29 12.47 -14.69
N ILE A 56 -7.56 11.18 -14.58
CA ILE A 56 -6.99 10.31 -13.54
C ILE A 56 -5.48 10.23 -13.72
N ALA A 57 -4.98 10.07 -14.94
CA ALA A 57 -3.56 10.06 -15.25
C ALA A 57 -2.90 11.40 -14.91
N LYS A 58 -3.50 12.54 -15.28
CA LYS A 58 -3.01 13.88 -14.92
C LYS A 58 -2.98 14.08 -13.41
N THR A 59 -4.04 13.72 -12.69
CA THR A 59 -4.07 13.78 -11.22
C THR A 59 -3.02 12.84 -10.60
N GLN A 60 -2.84 11.63 -11.14
CA GLN A 60 -1.83 10.67 -10.69
C GLN A 60 -0.41 11.19 -10.92
N THR A 61 -0.13 11.79 -12.08
CA THR A 61 1.18 12.41 -12.36
C THR A 61 1.46 13.62 -11.47
N GLY A 62 0.45 14.45 -11.18
CA GLY A 62 0.59 15.59 -10.28
C GLY A 62 0.88 15.18 -8.83
N ILE A 63 0.16 14.18 -8.32
CA ILE A 63 0.39 13.61 -6.99
C ILE A 63 1.76 12.95 -6.93
N PHE A 64 2.14 12.18 -7.95
CA PHE A 64 3.43 11.52 -8.01
C PHE A 64 4.58 12.53 -8.04
N LYS A 65 4.47 13.59 -8.85
CA LYS A 65 5.46 14.66 -8.90
C LYS A 65 5.60 15.36 -7.55
N SER A 66 4.48 15.76 -6.95
CA SER A 66 4.48 16.39 -5.62
C SER A 66 5.07 15.48 -4.54
N LEU A 67 4.86 14.17 -4.64
CA LEU A 67 5.44 13.19 -3.72
C LEU A 67 6.94 13.00 -3.97
N SER A 68 7.36 12.91 -5.23
CA SER A 68 8.76 12.82 -5.66
C SER A 68 9.58 14.00 -5.18
N GLU A 69 9.02 15.21 -5.27
CA GLU A 69 9.66 16.47 -4.87
C GLU A 69 9.38 16.81 -3.39
N SER A 70 8.81 15.88 -2.62
CA SER A 70 8.50 16.12 -1.21
C SER A 70 9.77 16.08 -0.35
N THR A 71 9.80 16.92 0.68
CA THR A 71 10.96 17.01 1.60
C THR A 71 11.35 15.67 2.23
N PRO A 72 10.43 14.74 2.62
CA PRO A 72 10.84 13.46 3.17
C PRO A 72 11.54 12.56 2.15
N VAL A 73 11.16 12.65 0.87
CA VAL A 73 11.82 11.89 -0.20
C VAL A 73 13.22 12.41 -0.43
N GLU A 74 13.39 13.74 -0.47
CA GLU A 74 14.70 14.39 -0.62
C GLU A 74 15.65 14.01 0.52
N TYR A 75 15.21 14.07 1.78
CA TYR A 75 16.03 13.66 2.91
C TYR A 75 16.47 12.19 2.84
N ILE A 76 15.57 11.28 2.46
CA ILE A 76 15.89 9.86 2.33
C ILE A 76 16.84 9.61 1.14
N GLN A 77 16.65 10.33 0.03
CA GLN A 77 17.53 10.26 -1.13
C GLN A 77 18.96 10.72 -0.78
N ASN A 78 19.09 11.88 -0.13
CA ASN A 78 20.38 12.40 0.33
C ASN A 78 21.03 11.48 1.38
N PHE A 79 20.24 10.88 2.26
CA PHE A 79 20.72 9.88 3.20
C PHE A 79 21.25 8.63 2.51
N LEU A 80 20.54 8.11 1.49
CA LEU A 80 21.00 6.96 0.70
C LEU A 80 22.32 7.24 -0.03
N LEU A 81 22.42 8.40 -0.68
CA LEU A 81 23.63 8.83 -1.38
C LEU A 81 24.80 8.96 -0.41
N SER A 82 24.60 9.70 0.69
CA SER A 82 25.64 9.86 1.72
C SER A 82 26.06 8.53 2.34
N PHE A 83 25.12 7.61 2.59
CA PHE A 83 25.42 6.28 3.11
C PHE A 83 26.20 5.44 2.09
N HIS A 84 25.87 5.53 0.79
CA HIS A 84 26.63 4.88 -0.27
C HIS A 84 28.07 5.41 -0.34
N ASP A 85 28.23 6.73 -0.46
CA ASP A 85 29.53 7.40 -0.60
C ASP A 85 30.45 7.15 0.60
N THR A 86 29.88 7.14 1.82
CA THR A 86 30.67 6.92 3.06
C THR A 86 31.02 5.46 3.30
N SER A 87 30.15 4.52 2.89
CA SER A 87 30.39 3.09 3.11
C SER A 87 31.22 2.44 2.01
N GLY A 88 31.21 3.00 0.79
CA GLY A 88 31.85 2.41 -0.39
C GLY A 88 31.27 1.06 -0.80
N LEU A 89 30.09 0.69 -0.28
CA LEU A 89 29.41 -0.56 -0.59
C LEU A 89 28.78 -0.51 -1.98
N PRO A 90 28.67 -1.64 -2.70
CA PRO A 90 27.89 -1.69 -3.93
C PRO A 90 26.42 -1.35 -3.65
N TRP A 91 25.73 -0.77 -4.63
CA TRP A 91 24.37 -0.25 -4.49
C TRP A 91 23.36 -1.26 -3.92
N TRP A 92 23.43 -2.53 -4.32
CA TRP A 92 22.54 -3.56 -3.76
C TRP A 92 22.70 -3.70 -2.24
N ALA A 93 23.94 -3.62 -1.73
CA ALA A 93 24.25 -3.75 -0.31
C ALA A 93 23.89 -2.46 0.44
N THR A 94 24.12 -1.29 -0.15
CA THR A 94 23.66 0.00 0.37
C THR A 94 22.15 -0.01 0.63
N ILE A 95 21.35 -0.48 -0.35
CA ILE A 95 19.89 -0.59 -0.23
C ILE A 95 19.51 -1.53 0.91
N VAL A 96 20.11 -2.72 0.97
CA VAL A 96 19.83 -3.72 2.01
C VAL A 96 20.17 -3.18 3.41
N CYS A 97 21.37 -2.65 3.59
CA CYS A 97 21.86 -2.11 4.86
C CYS A 97 21.01 -0.92 5.33
N THR A 98 20.71 0.02 4.44
CA THR A 98 19.84 1.16 4.75
C THR A 98 18.45 0.72 5.18
N THR A 99 17.89 -0.28 4.50
CA THR A 99 16.59 -0.86 4.83
C THR A 99 16.60 -1.47 6.23
N ILE A 100 17.61 -2.29 6.55
CA ILE A 100 17.77 -2.92 7.86
C ILE A 100 17.97 -1.87 8.95
N LEU A 101 18.75 -0.82 8.68
CA LEU A 101 19.01 0.27 9.61
C LEU A 101 17.72 1.02 9.95
N LEU A 102 16.99 1.50 8.93
CA LEU A 102 15.72 2.21 9.13
C LEU A 102 14.68 1.33 9.84
N ARG A 103 14.61 0.04 9.47
CA ARG A 103 13.75 -0.93 10.14
C ARG A 103 14.10 -1.09 11.62
N SER A 104 15.39 -1.23 11.93
CA SER A 104 15.86 -1.49 13.29
C SER A 104 15.80 -0.26 14.19
N CYS A 105 16.10 0.93 13.67
CA CYS A 105 16.11 2.16 14.46
C CYS A 105 14.70 2.73 14.66
N VAL A 106 13.81 2.60 13.68
CA VAL A 106 12.49 3.24 13.71
C VAL A 106 11.38 2.22 13.91
N THR A 107 11.27 1.22 13.03
CA THR A 107 10.09 0.34 13.03
C THR A 107 10.12 -0.69 14.15
N LEU A 108 11.28 -1.22 14.52
CA LEU A 108 11.40 -2.26 15.55
C LEU A 108 11.00 -1.75 16.95
N PRO A 109 11.49 -0.60 17.45
CA PRO A 109 11.05 -0.06 18.74
C PRO A 109 9.55 0.25 18.74
N LEU A 110 9.02 0.80 17.64
CA LEU A 110 7.59 1.05 17.49
C LEU A 110 6.78 -0.25 17.48
N ALA A 111 7.28 -1.32 16.87
CA ALA A 111 6.63 -2.62 16.87
C ALA A 111 6.62 -3.27 18.26
N VAL A 112 7.72 -3.14 19.02
CA VAL A 112 7.77 -3.55 20.43
C VAL A 112 6.72 -2.78 21.24
N TYR A 113 6.66 -1.46 21.08
CA TYR A 113 5.68 -0.61 21.77
C TYR A 113 4.25 -0.94 21.36
N GLN A 114 3.99 -1.21 20.09
CA GLN A 114 2.68 -1.68 19.62
C GLN A 114 2.28 -2.98 20.33
N ASN A 115 3.18 -3.97 20.39
CA ASN A 115 2.90 -5.23 21.08
C ASN A 115 2.64 -5.03 22.58
N TYR A 116 3.38 -4.12 23.22
CA TYR A 116 3.15 -3.73 24.61
C TYR A 116 1.74 -3.17 24.85
N ILE A 117 1.30 -2.22 24.01
CA ILE A 117 -0.04 -1.62 24.12
C ILE A 117 -1.14 -2.64 23.80
N LEU A 118 -0.95 -3.47 22.77
CA LEU A 118 -1.91 -4.52 22.43
C LEU A 118 -2.06 -5.56 23.53
N ALA A 119 -0.97 -5.94 24.20
CA ALA A 119 -1.01 -6.87 25.33
C ALA A 119 -1.78 -6.27 26.53
N LYS A 120 -1.57 -4.99 26.84
CA LYS A 120 -2.38 -4.28 27.86
C LYS A 120 -3.86 -4.26 27.51
N LEU A 121 -4.19 -3.93 26.26
CA LEU A 121 -5.58 -3.90 25.79
C LEU A 121 -6.23 -5.28 25.83
N GLU A 122 -5.48 -6.36 25.59
CA GLU A 122 -5.96 -7.72 25.74
C GLU A 122 -6.32 -8.04 27.19
N ASN A 123 -5.43 -7.70 28.14
CA ASN A 123 -5.69 -7.91 29.55
C ASN A 123 -6.91 -7.12 30.05
N LEU A 124 -7.09 -5.87 29.59
CA LEU A 124 -8.28 -5.08 29.91
C LEU A 124 -9.58 -5.73 29.41
N LYS A 125 -9.55 -6.41 28.24
CA LYS A 125 -10.72 -7.13 27.74
C LYS A 125 -11.14 -8.28 28.64
N LEU A 126 -10.24 -8.83 29.45
CA LEU A 126 -10.55 -9.89 30.40
C LEU A 126 -11.27 -9.36 31.66
N GLU A 127 -11.06 -8.09 32.03
CA GLU A 127 -11.77 -7.43 33.15
C GLU A 127 -13.21 -7.03 32.76
N MET A 128 -13.46 -6.78 31.47
CA MET A 128 -14.75 -6.26 30.99
C MET A 128 -15.99 -7.14 31.21
N PRO A 129 -15.94 -8.49 31.13
CA PRO A 129 -17.11 -9.34 31.32
C PRO A 129 -17.74 -9.21 32.71
N GLU A 130 -16.93 -9.07 33.76
CA GLU A 130 -17.42 -8.89 35.14
C GLU A 130 -18.12 -7.53 35.30
N ILE A 131 -17.49 -6.46 34.79
CA ILE A 131 -18.07 -5.11 34.76
C ILE A 131 -19.37 -5.11 33.95
N ALA A 132 -19.40 -5.80 32.81
CA ALA A 132 -20.59 -5.90 31.97
C ALA A 132 -21.72 -6.67 32.68
N LYS A 133 -21.40 -7.72 33.45
CA LYS A 133 -22.38 -8.44 34.26
C LYS A 133 -23.01 -7.53 35.31
N GLU A 134 -22.21 -6.71 35.99
CA GLU A 134 -22.72 -5.79 37.01
C GLU A 134 -23.58 -4.67 36.40
N LEU A 135 -23.10 -4.03 35.33
CA LEU A 135 -23.86 -3.01 34.60
C LEU A 135 -25.19 -3.56 34.05
N ARG A 136 -25.25 -4.83 33.65
CA ARG A 136 -26.51 -5.47 33.24
C ARG A 136 -27.50 -5.60 34.39
N LYS A 137 -27.03 -5.96 35.60
CA LYS A 137 -27.91 -6.03 36.78
C LYS A 137 -28.44 -4.64 37.14
N GLU A 138 -27.57 -3.64 37.19
CA GLU A 138 -27.97 -2.24 37.45
C GLU A 138 -29.00 -1.76 36.42
N THR A 139 -28.77 -2.05 35.14
CA THR A 139 -29.71 -1.71 34.07
C THR A 139 -31.04 -2.44 34.22
N ALA A 140 -31.02 -3.73 34.58
CA ALA A 140 -32.25 -4.51 34.81
C ALA A 140 -33.08 -3.98 35.99
N VAL A 141 -32.41 -3.54 37.06
CA VAL A 141 -33.06 -2.87 38.20
C VAL A 141 -33.64 -1.52 37.77
N ALA A 142 -32.88 -0.70 37.02
CA ALA A 142 -33.33 0.60 36.55
C ALA A 142 -34.53 0.51 35.60
N ILE A 143 -34.60 -0.52 34.74
CA ILE A 143 -35.78 -0.79 33.90
C ILE A 143 -37.03 -0.96 34.76
N LYS A 144 -36.93 -1.74 35.85
CA LYS A 144 -38.07 -1.99 36.76
C LYS A 144 -38.47 -0.76 37.57
N LEU A 145 -37.50 -0.03 38.12
CA LEU A 145 -37.76 1.12 38.99
C LEU A 145 -38.25 2.36 38.22
N TYR A 146 -37.60 2.68 37.10
CA TYR A 146 -37.84 3.92 36.36
C TYR A 146 -38.68 3.73 35.10
N LYS A 147 -39.22 2.51 34.86
CA LYS A 147 -40.02 2.14 33.68
C LYS A 147 -39.37 2.59 32.37
N TRP A 148 -38.06 2.39 32.24
CA TRP A 148 -37.34 2.78 31.04
C TRP A 148 -37.77 1.93 29.84
N ASP A 149 -37.94 2.59 28.69
CA ASP A 149 -38.07 1.92 27.40
C ASP A 149 -36.79 1.12 27.07
N GLU A 150 -36.94 0.03 26.32
CA GLU A 150 -35.84 -0.89 25.97
C GLU A 150 -34.73 -0.17 25.19
N LYS A 151 -35.10 0.74 24.28
CA LYS A 151 -34.13 1.53 23.52
C LYS A 151 -33.30 2.42 24.44
N LYS A 152 -33.96 3.07 25.41
CA LYS A 152 -33.30 3.93 26.40
C LYS A 152 -32.35 3.11 27.28
N ALA A 153 -32.80 1.95 27.77
CA ALA A 153 -31.98 1.05 28.58
C ALA A 153 -30.74 0.58 27.82
N LYS A 154 -30.88 0.16 26.55
CA LYS A 154 -29.76 -0.25 25.70
C LYS A 154 -28.77 0.88 25.44
N LEU A 155 -29.25 2.10 25.19
CA LEU A 155 -28.40 3.28 24.99
C LEU A 155 -27.59 3.59 26.25
N VAL A 156 -28.25 3.67 27.41
CA VAL A 156 -27.58 3.95 28.69
C VAL A 156 -26.57 2.85 29.02
N TYR A 157 -26.94 1.58 28.87
CA TYR A 157 -26.03 0.45 29.06
C TYR A 157 -24.78 0.56 28.18
N ASN A 158 -24.95 0.78 26.88
CA ASN A 158 -23.82 0.94 25.95
C ASN A 158 -22.95 2.14 26.29
N ARG A 159 -23.55 3.25 26.73
CA ARG A 159 -22.83 4.45 27.19
C ARG A 159 -22.03 4.16 28.46
N SER A 160 -22.60 3.44 29.42
CA SER A 160 -21.94 3.02 30.66
C SER A 160 -20.78 2.06 30.39
N ILE A 161 -20.96 1.07 29.52
CA ILE A 161 -19.91 0.16 29.07
C ILE A 161 -18.75 0.94 28.44
N ARG A 162 -19.04 1.89 27.54
CA ARG A 162 -18.01 2.73 26.91
C ARG A 162 -17.30 3.61 27.93
N LYS A 163 -18.02 4.14 28.93
CA LYS A 163 -17.44 4.92 30.02
C LYS A 163 -16.46 4.09 30.86
N GLN A 164 -16.84 2.86 31.23
CA GLN A 164 -15.97 1.96 31.99
C GLN A 164 -14.75 1.55 31.16
N TRP A 165 -14.94 1.20 29.87
CA TRP A 165 -13.83 0.91 28.96
C TRP A 165 -12.84 2.09 28.89
N ASN A 166 -13.32 3.31 28.69
CA ASN A 166 -12.47 4.50 28.65
C ASN A 166 -11.75 4.73 29.98
N LYS A 167 -12.42 4.49 31.12
CA LYS A 167 -11.80 4.59 32.45
C LYS A 167 -10.63 3.62 32.61
N LEU A 168 -10.80 2.37 32.19
CA LEU A 168 -9.73 1.35 32.21
C LEU A 168 -8.58 1.71 31.27
N VAL A 169 -8.90 2.14 30.04
CA VAL A 169 -7.88 2.54 29.06
C VAL A 169 -7.03 3.73 29.55
N VAL A 170 -7.66 4.69 30.24
CA VAL A 170 -6.96 5.83 30.85
C VAL A 170 -6.14 5.38 32.07
N ARG A 171 -6.70 4.53 32.94
CA ARG A 171 -6.01 3.94 34.11
C ARG A 171 -4.68 3.29 33.70
N ASP A 172 -4.71 2.50 32.63
CA ASP A 172 -3.54 1.70 32.20
C ASP A 172 -2.70 2.38 31.11
N ASN A 173 -3.12 3.58 30.69
CA ASN A 173 -2.50 4.43 29.68
C ASN A 173 -2.27 3.73 28.32
N CYS A 174 -3.21 2.88 27.91
CA CYS A 174 -3.08 1.97 26.75
C CYS A 174 -4.02 2.31 25.59
N HIS A 175 -4.23 3.61 25.33
CA HIS A 175 -5.14 4.05 24.25
C HIS A 175 -4.79 3.40 22.90
N PRO A 176 -5.75 2.83 22.15
CA PRO A 176 -5.48 2.07 20.93
C PRO A 176 -4.74 2.86 19.86
N PHE A 177 -4.89 4.18 19.82
CA PHE A 177 -4.12 5.06 18.92
C PHE A 177 -2.59 4.89 19.06
N LYS A 178 -2.11 4.59 20.27
CA LYS A 178 -0.68 4.34 20.52
C LYS A 178 -0.17 3.09 19.81
N ALA A 179 -1.02 2.07 19.64
CA ALA A 179 -0.69 0.88 18.86
C ALA A 179 -0.68 1.16 17.35
N SER A 180 -1.44 2.16 16.88
CA SER A 180 -1.47 2.57 15.47
C SER A 180 -0.25 3.37 15.02
N LEU A 181 0.61 3.81 15.95
CA LEU A 181 1.82 4.58 15.63
C LEU A 181 2.76 3.85 14.69
N LEU A 182 2.90 2.51 14.81
CA LEU A 182 3.75 1.76 13.88
C LEU A 182 3.31 1.99 12.43
N ILE A 183 2.02 1.82 12.14
CA ILE A 183 1.48 1.97 10.77
C ILE A 183 1.65 3.40 10.27
N LEU A 184 1.42 4.39 11.15
CA LEU A 184 1.56 5.81 10.84
C LEU A 184 2.98 6.21 10.43
N PHE A 185 4.01 5.57 10.97
CA PHE A 185 5.41 5.84 10.59
C PHE A 185 5.91 4.89 9.49
N GLN A 186 5.47 3.63 9.52
CA GLN A 186 5.93 2.61 8.59
C GLN A 186 5.47 2.87 7.16
N ILE A 187 4.21 3.27 6.94
CA ILE A 187 3.70 3.51 5.58
C ILE A 187 4.40 4.71 4.94
N PRO A 188 4.47 5.91 5.57
CA PRO A 188 5.14 7.05 4.97
C PRO A 188 6.63 6.78 4.71
N MET A 189 7.35 6.20 5.67
CA MET A 189 8.76 5.81 5.46
C MET A 189 8.90 4.85 4.28
N TRP A 190 8.00 3.85 4.18
CA TRP A 190 8.07 2.88 3.09
C TRP A 190 7.82 3.51 1.73
N ILE A 191 6.88 4.46 1.64
CA ILE A 191 6.59 5.25 0.45
C ILE A 191 7.80 6.13 0.12
N SER A 192 8.30 6.92 1.07
CA SER A 192 9.42 7.85 0.85
C SER A 192 10.67 7.14 0.35
N LEU A 193 11.02 6.00 0.94
CA LEU A 193 12.16 5.20 0.48
C LEU A 193 11.92 4.61 -0.91
N SER A 194 10.71 4.11 -1.20
CA SER A 194 10.36 3.63 -2.56
C SER A 194 10.49 4.71 -3.62
N VAL A 195 9.98 5.91 -3.32
CA VAL A 195 10.01 7.05 -4.24
C VAL A 195 11.43 7.59 -4.39
N SER A 196 12.23 7.63 -3.33
CA SER A 196 13.64 8.04 -3.42
C SER A 196 14.45 7.11 -4.33
N LEU A 197 14.31 5.79 -4.18
CA LEU A 197 14.97 4.81 -5.07
C LEU A 197 14.50 4.95 -6.51
N ARG A 198 13.20 5.20 -6.70
CA ARG A 198 12.63 5.49 -8.01
C ARG A 198 13.23 6.75 -8.61
N ASN A 199 13.41 7.81 -7.83
CA ASN A 199 14.02 9.05 -8.29
C ASN A 199 15.48 8.86 -8.71
N LEU A 200 16.24 8.05 -7.98
CA LEU A 200 17.61 7.70 -8.37
C LEU A 200 17.66 6.95 -9.70
N VAL A 201 16.74 5.99 -9.91
CA VAL A 201 16.67 5.22 -11.18
C VAL A 201 16.20 6.07 -12.36
N TYR A 202 15.24 6.97 -12.16
CA TYR A 202 14.72 7.83 -13.25
C TYR A 202 15.38 9.20 -13.33
N MET A 203 16.44 9.43 -12.55
CA MET A 203 17.25 10.65 -12.57
C MET A 203 16.39 11.90 -12.31
N LEU A 204 15.52 11.80 -11.29
CA LEU A 204 14.57 12.84 -10.89
C LEU A 204 15.02 13.58 -9.62
N PRO A 205 14.60 14.85 -9.41
CA PRO A 205 13.79 15.68 -10.33
C PRO A 205 14.61 16.35 -11.44
N LEU A 206 15.93 16.51 -11.26
CA LEU A 206 16.85 17.12 -12.21
C LEU A 206 17.87 16.10 -12.70
N GLN A 207 18.14 16.12 -14.01
CA GLN A 207 19.08 15.21 -14.67
C GLN A 207 20.49 15.82 -14.70
N ASP A 208 21.06 16.01 -13.51
CA ASP A 208 22.39 16.58 -13.36
C ASP A 208 23.49 15.51 -13.56
N ALA A 209 24.74 15.95 -13.67
CA ALA A 209 25.89 15.04 -13.80
C ALA A 209 25.96 14.01 -12.66
N ASN A 210 25.62 14.40 -11.43
CA ASN A 210 25.60 13.49 -10.27
C ASN A 210 24.50 12.41 -10.41
N ALA A 211 23.35 12.76 -10.99
CA ALA A 211 22.28 11.79 -11.25
C ALA A 211 22.69 10.78 -12.32
N GLN A 212 23.44 11.22 -13.35
CA GLN A 212 24.04 10.34 -14.37
C GLN A 212 25.06 9.37 -13.79
N ILE A 213 25.93 9.84 -12.90
CA ILE A 213 26.91 8.99 -12.20
C ILE A 213 26.17 7.95 -11.35
N THR A 214 25.22 8.38 -10.52
CA THR A 214 24.43 7.50 -9.66
C THR A 214 23.67 6.44 -10.47
N PHE A 215 23.06 6.83 -11.59
CA PHE A 215 22.38 5.91 -12.49
C PHE A 215 23.33 4.87 -13.08
N ALA A 216 24.51 5.31 -13.55
CA ALA A 216 25.52 4.41 -14.09
C ALA A 216 25.99 3.41 -13.03
N GLU A 217 26.27 3.87 -11.81
CA GLU A 217 26.65 3.01 -10.69
C GLU A 217 25.54 2.02 -10.30
N LEU A 218 24.27 2.44 -10.28
CA LEU A 218 23.14 1.54 -10.08
C LEU A 218 23.03 0.48 -11.19
N SER A 219 23.33 0.85 -12.44
CA SER A 219 23.23 -0.05 -13.59
C SER A 219 24.26 -1.19 -13.57
N ILE A 220 25.41 -0.96 -12.95
CA ILE A 220 26.49 -1.96 -12.79
C ILE A 220 26.60 -2.51 -11.36
N GLY A 221 25.95 -1.88 -10.39
CA GLY A 221 26.06 -2.16 -8.95
C GLY A 221 25.11 -3.25 -8.44
N GLY A 222 24.61 -4.11 -9.33
CA GLY A 222 23.77 -5.26 -8.98
C GLY A 222 24.56 -6.47 -8.46
N PHE A 223 23.87 -7.60 -8.30
CA PHE A 223 24.49 -8.85 -7.85
C PHE A 223 23.75 -10.09 -8.36
N GLY A 224 24.48 -11.20 -8.56
CA GLY A 224 23.89 -12.51 -8.86
C GLY A 224 22.92 -12.47 -10.04
N PHE A 225 21.64 -12.76 -9.77
CA PHE A 225 20.56 -12.82 -10.76
C PHE A 225 19.94 -11.45 -11.10
N ILE A 226 20.36 -10.36 -10.43
CA ILE A 226 19.98 -8.96 -10.75
C ILE A 226 21.24 -8.13 -11.01
N PRO A 227 21.88 -8.25 -12.19
CA PRO A 227 23.11 -7.52 -12.50
C PRO A 227 22.90 -6.01 -12.64
N ASN A 228 21.73 -5.59 -13.13
CA ASN A 228 21.36 -4.19 -13.30
C ASN A 228 20.17 -3.84 -12.40
N LEU A 229 20.37 -2.86 -11.50
CA LEU A 229 19.37 -2.43 -10.52
C LEU A 229 18.31 -1.46 -11.08
N THR A 230 18.56 -0.84 -12.23
CA THR A 230 17.66 0.13 -12.88
C THR A 230 16.59 -0.55 -13.73
N GLU A 231 16.88 -1.76 -14.20
CA GLU A 231 15.98 -2.57 -15.02
C GLU A 231 15.04 -3.44 -14.17
N VAL A 232 13.97 -3.93 -14.80
CA VAL A 232 13.05 -4.90 -14.18
C VAL A 232 13.75 -6.25 -13.95
N ASP A 233 13.34 -6.99 -12.92
CA ASP A 233 13.89 -8.31 -12.63
C ASP A 233 13.43 -9.35 -13.66
N ALA A 234 14.28 -9.62 -14.65
CA ALA A 234 14.03 -10.63 -15.69
C ALA A 234 13.95 -12.06 -15.14
N SER A 235 14.58 -12.35 -14.00
CA SER A 235 14.55 -13.69 -13.39
C SER A 235 13.22 -14.01 -12.71
N GLY A 236 12.47 -12.97 -12.32
CA GLY A 236 11.25 -13.11 -11.52
C GLY A 236 11.47 -13.62 -10.10
N ILE A 237 12.72 -13.82 -9.67
CA ILE A 237 13.06 -14.38 -8.37
C ILE A 237 12.66 -13.41 -7.25
N LEU A 238 12.94 -12.10 -7.36
CA LEU A 238 12.57 -11.14 -6.32
C LEU A 238 11.06 -10.92 -6.21
N PRO A 239 10.32 -10.68 -7.32
CA PRO A 239 8.87 -10.53 -7.26
C PRO A 239 8.17 -11.73 -6.61
N VAL A 240 8.57 -12.96 -6.97
CA VAL A 240 8.02 -14.18 -6.40
C VAL A 240 8.40 -14.31 -4.92
N SER A 241 9.67 -14.08 -4.57
CA SER A 241 10.15 -14.11 -3.18
C SER A 241 9.40 -13.10 -2.30
N LEU A 242 9.18 -11.89 -2.79
CA LEU A 242 8.38 -10.86 -2.12
C LEU A 242 6.97 -11.34 -1.81
N GLY A 243 6.29 -11.93 -2.80
CA GLY A 243 4.96 -12.50 -2.63
C GLY A 243 4.93 -13.62 -1.59
N LEU A 244 5.87 -14.56 -1.67
CA LEU A 244 5.98 -15.69 -0.74
C LEU A 244 6.27 -15.24 0.70
N ILE A 245 7.18 -14.28 0.89
CA ILE A 245 7.50 -13.73 2.21
C ILE A 245 6.28 -13.03 2.81
N ASN A 246 5.58 -12.21 2.04
CA ASN A 246 4.39 -11.52 2.52
C ASN A 246 3.24 -12.49 2.85
N LEU A 247 3.04 -13.53 2.04
CA LEU A 247 2.12 -14.61 2.37
C LEU A 247 2.53 -15.33 3.66
N SER A 248 3.83 -15.59 3.84
CA SER A 248 4.36 -16.21 5.06
C SER A 248 4.11 -15.35 6.30
N ILE A 249 4.23 -14.02 6.20
CA ILE A 249 3.88 -13.09 7.29
C ILE A 249 2.39 -13.22 7.65
N ILE A 250 1.52 -13.24 6.66
CA ILE A 250 0.06 -13.34 6.87
C ILE A 250 -0.30 -14.68 7.52
N GLU A 251 0.26 -15.78 7.02
CA GLU A 251 0.04 -17.11 7.61
C GLU A 251 0.61 -17.22 9.01
N LEU A 252 1.81 -16.69 9.25
CA LEU A 252 2.40 -16.65 10.59
C LEU A 252 1.48 -15.93 11.57
N GLN A 253 0.97 -14.75 11.19
CA GLN A 253 0.02 -13.99 12.02
C GLN A 253 -1.31 -14.70 12.22
N ARG A 254 -1.79 -15.46 11.23
CA ARG A 254 -3.00 -16.30 11.34
C ARG A 254 -2.79 -17.46 12.30
N LEU A 255 -1.69 -18.19 12.14
CA LEU A 255 -1.35 -19.40 12.89
C LEU A 255 -1.07 -19.11 14.37
N SER A 256 -0.45 -17.96 14.63
CA SER A 256 -0.13 -17.47 15.98
C SER A 256 -1.35 -17.10 16.82
N ARG A 257 -2.55 -17.00 16.22
CA ARG A 257 -3.79 -16.71 16.97
C ARG A 257 -4.25 -17.93 17.75
N VAL A 258 -4.59 -17.71 19.01
CA VAL A 258 -5.20 -18.71 19.91
C VAL A 258 -6.72 -18.69 19.80
N ASN A 259 -7.31 -17.49 19.77
CA ASN A 259 -8.75 -17.30 19.68
C ASN A 259 -9.27 -17.41 18.25
N ASP A 260 -10.53 -17.82 18.12
CA ASP A 260 -11.21 -17.86 16.82
C ASP A 260 -11.28 -16.47 16.17
N PRO A 261 -10.94 -16.36 14.88
CA PRO A 261 -10.93 -15.07 14.21
C PRO A 261 -12.36 -14.57 13.97
N THR A 262 -12.56 -13.26 14.20
CA THR A 262 -13.83 -12.60 13.89
C THR A 262 -14.10 -12.62 12.38
N LYS A 263 -15.36 -12.41 11.97
CA LYS A 263 -15.73 -12.33 10.54
C LYS A 263 -14.87 -11.30 9.79
N LEU A 264 -14.68 -10.12 10.39
CA LEU A 264 -13.82 -9.08 9.84
C LEU A 264 -12.36 -9.55 9.71
N GLN A 265 -11.80 -10.19 10.72
CA GLN A 265 -10.43 -10.72 10.66
C GLN A 265 -10.26 -11.79 9.58
N LYS A 266 -11.26 -12.66 9.36
CA LYS A 266 -11.25 -13.65 8.27
C LYS A 266 -11.23 -12.96 6.90
N ILE A 267 -12.11 -11.98 6.71
CA ILE A 267 -12.18 -11.18 5.47
C ILE A 267 -10.84 -10.48 5.22
N LEU A 268 -10.33 -9.74 6.20
CA LEU A 268 -9.05 -9.02 6.09
C LEU A 268 -7.88 -9.95 5.77
N THR A 269 -7.83 -11.14 6.38
CA THR A 269 -6.76 -12.11 6.12
C THR A 269 -6.80 -12.57 4.65
N ASN A 270 -7.98 -12.88 4.11
CA ASN A 270 -8.11 -13.27 2.70
C ASN A 270 -7.82 -12.12 1.73
N VAL A 271 -8.20 -10.89 2.08
CA VAL A 271 -7.85 -9.69 1.29
C VAL A 271 -6.34 -9.50 1.23
N PHE A 272 -5.63 -9.58 2.35
CA PHE A 272 -4.17 -9.44 2.36
C PHE A 272 -3.44 -10.56 1.60
N ARG A 273 -3.98 -11.78 1.59
CA ARG A 273 -3.47 -12.87 0.73
C ARG A 273 -3.62 -12.51 -0.74
N GLY A 274 -4.80 -12.03 -1.14
CA GLY A 274 -5.05 -11.55 -2.51
C GLY A 274 -4.11 -10.41 -2.90
N ILE A 275 -3.92 -9.41 -2.02
CA ILE A 275 -2.98 -8.30 -2.24
C ILE A 275 -1.55 -8.84 -2.42
N SER A 276 -1.12 -9.82 -1.63
CA SER A 276 0.23 -10.39 -1.74
C SER A 276 0.46 -11.09 -3.07
N LEU A 277 -0.56 -11.75 -3.63
CA LEU A 277 -0.49 -12.36 -4.97
C LEU A 277 -0.47 -11.30 -6.08
N VAL A 278 -1.30 -10.26 -5.98
CA VAL A 278 -1.31 -9.13 -6.93
C VAL A 278 0.00 -8.33 -6.88
N MET A 279 0.66 -8.30 -5.73
CA MET A 279 1.94 -7.62 -5.58
C MET A 279 3.06 -8.23 -6.43
N ILE A 280 2.96 -9.51 -6.81
CA ILE A 280 3.98 -10.19 -7.64
C ILE A 280 4.09 -9.56 -9.03
N PRO A 281 3.05 -9.49 -9.88
CA PRO A 281 3.15 -8.83 -11.18
C PRO A 281 3.45 -7.33 -11.07
N VAL A 282 2.98 -6.66 -10.01
CA VAL A 282 3.34 -5.26 -9.75
C VAL A 282 4.85 -5.11 -9.52
N ALA A 283 5.42 -5.98 -8.68
CA ALA A 283 6.86 -6.02 -8.43
C ALA A 283 7.66 -6.38 -9.69
N ALA A 284 7.16 -7.27 -10.54
CA ALA A 284 7.81 -7.60 -11.81
C ALA A 284 7.81 -6.43 -12.82
N SER A 285 6.95 -5.41 -12.63
CA SER A 285 6.84 -4.25 -13.54
C SER A 285 7.65 -3.02 -13.11
N VAL A 286 8.37 -3.08 -11.98
CA VAL A 286 9.15 -1.95 -11.46
C VAL A 286 10.66 -2.26 -11.44
N PRO A 287 11.54 -1.24 -11.39
CA PRO A 287 12.98 -1.45 -11.29
C PRO A 287 13.36 -2.38 -10.13
N SER A 288 14.33 -3.26 -10.39
CA SER A 288 14.73 -4.32 -9.47
C SER A 288 15.27 -3.78 -8.14
N CYS A 289 15.83 -2.57 -8.10
CA CYS A 289 16.23 -1.92 -6.84
C CYS A 289 15.06 -1.68 -5.87
N LEU A 290 13.87 -1.33 -6.37
CA LEU A 290 12.67 -1.19 -5.54
C LEU A 290 12.21 -2.55 -5.01
N VAL A 291 12.26 -3.57 -5.85
CA VAL A 291 11.85 -4.93 -5.46
C VAL A 291 12.83 -5.51 -4.45
N LEU A 292 14.13 -5.27 -4.60
CA LEU A 292 15.16 -5.64 -3.63
C LEU A 292 14.89 -4.99 -2.28
N TYR A 293 14.58 -3.69 -2.27
CA TYR A 293 14.15 -2.97 -1.07
C TYR A 293 12.89 -3.62 -0.45
N TRP A 294 11.82 -3.80 -1.23
CA TRP A 294 10.56 -4.37 -0.73
C TRP A 294 10.75 -5.78 -0.19
N THR A 295 11.57 -6.59 -0.85
CA THR A 295 11.86 -7.98 -0.45
C THR A 295 12.64 -7.98 0.86
N THR A 296 13.70 -7.18 0.96
CA THR A 296 14.51 -7.02 2.19
C THR A 296 13.66 -6.51 3.36
N SER A 297 12.84 -5.49 3.09
CA SER A 297 11.86 -4.93 4.02
C SER A 297 10.91 -6.00 4.57
N SER A 298 10.36 -6.84 3.68
CA SER A 298 9.41 -7.89 4.04
C SER A 298 10.11 -9.02 4.79
N ALA A 299 11.32 -9.42 4.37
CA ALA A 299 12.12 -10.42 5.07
C ALA A 299 12.43 -9.99 6.51
N TYR A 300 12.84 -8.73 6.70
CA TYR A 300 13.01 -8.16 8.04
C TYR A 300 11.71 -8.22 8.84
N GLY A 301 10.57 -7.84 8.24
CA GLY A 301 9.26 -7.90 8.90
C GLY A 301 8.86 -9.32 9.33
N LEU A 302 9.19 -10.33 8.52
CA LEU A 302 8.98 -11.74 8.87
C LEU A 302 9.84 -12.15 10.07
N ILE A 303 11.14 -11.82 10.03
CA ILE A 303 12.07 -12.09 11.15
C ILE A 303 11.59 -11.37 12.41
N GLN A 304 11.23 -10.09 12.31
CA GLN A 304 10.69 -9.30 13.42
C GLN A 304 9.46 -9.97 14.04
N ASN A 305 8.51 -10.43 13.21
CA ASN A 305 7.32 -11.13 13.71
C ASN A 305 7.69 -12.44 14.42
N LEU A 306 8.61 -13.23 13.86
CA LEU A 306 9.09 -14.46 14.49
C LEU A 306 9.77 -14.18 15.83
N VAL A 307 10.58 -13.13 15.92
CA VAL A 307 11.28 -12.72 17.14
C VAL A 307 10.29 -12.23 18.21
N LEU A 308 9.33 -11.38 17.84
CA LEU A 308 8.35 -10.82 18.77
C LEU A 308 7.26 -11.82 19.23
N ILE A 309 7.13 -12.96 18.56
CA ILE A 309 6.29 -14.07 19.02
C ILE A 309 6.91 -14.76 20.26
N SER A 310 8.23 -14.74 20.41
CA SER A 310 8.93 -15.42 21.51
C SER A 310 8.55 -14.83 22.88
N PRO A 311 8.07 -15.64 23.85
CA PRO A 311 7.76 -15.18 25.20
C PRO A 311 8.99 -14.59 25.89
N LYS A 312 10.18 -15.18 25.67
CA LYS A 312 11.45 -14.69 26.24
C LYS A 312 11.75 -13.26 25.80
N ILE A 313 11.63 -12.99 24.50
CA ILE A 313 11.84 -11.65 23.94
C ILE A 313 10.78 -10.68 24.45
N LYS A 314 9.51 -11.10 24.51
CA LYS A 314 8.46 -10.30 25.13
C LYS A 314 8.78 -9.90 26.57
N ARG A 315 9.32 -10.82 27.38
CA ARG A 315 9.76 -10.51 28.76
C ARG A 315 10.92 -9.51 28.79
N ILE A 316 11.94 -9.69 27.94
CA ILE A 316 13.07 -8.76 27.81
C ILE A 316 12.57 -7.36 27.44
N CYS A 317 11.63 -7.27 26.50
CA CYS A 317 11.01 -6.03 26.07
C CYS A 317 9.91 -5.50 27.02
N ARG A 318 9.73 -6.10 28.20
CA ARG A 318 8.73 -5.71 29.22
C ARG A 318 7.28 -5.72 28.71
N ILE A 319 6.96 -6.54 27.71
CA ILE A 319 5.59 -6.75 27.22
C ILE A 319 4.83 -7.57 28.27
N PRO A 320 3.65 -7.14 28.75
CA PRO A 320 2.91 -7.88 29.79
C PRO A 320 2.44 -9.25 29.28
N LYS A 321 2.26 -10.20 30.19
CA LYS A 321 1.74 -11.53 29.85
C LYS A 321 0.25 -11.44 29.59
N THR A 322 -0.23 -12.14 28.57
CA THR A 322 -1.66 -12.24 28.24
C THR A 322 -2.12 -13.69 28.28
N THR A 323 -3.43 -13.91 28.40
CA THR A 323 -4.00 -15.26 28.42
C THR A 323 -3.89 -15.95 27.06
N SER A 324 -3.80 -15.19 25.96
CA SER A 324 -3.59 -15.74 24.63
C SER A 324 -2.11 -15.96 24.29
N GLU A 325 -1.18 -15.72 25.23
CA GLU A 325 0.25 -15.98 25.02
C GLU A 325 0.54 -17.49 25.11
N LEU A 326 1.04 -18.06 24.02
CA LEU A 326 1.47 -19.45 23.95
C LEU A 326 2.81 -19.63 24.67
N SER A 327 2.94 -20.68 25.49
CA SER A 327 4.21 -21.06 26.12
C SER A 327 5.27 -21.50 25.09
N GLU A 328 4.85 -22.28 24.10
CA GLU A 328 5.70 -22.80 23.03
C GLU A 328 5.15 -22.43 21.64
N PRO A 329 5.26 -21.16 21.23
CA PRO A 329 4.57 -20.68 20.02
C PRO A 329 5.07 -21.35 18.74
N TYR A 330 6.36 -21.64 18.61
CA TYR A 330 6.93 -22.25 17.41
C TYR A 330 6.44 -23.69 17.21
N LYS A 331 6.36 -24.48 18.29
CA LYS A 331 5.77 -25.83 18.25
C LYS A 331 4.29 -25.79 17.89
N HIS A 332 3.54 -24.83 18.45
CA HIS A 332 2.14 -24.63 18.09
C HIS A 332 1.95 -24.32 16.60
N ILE A 333 2.73 -23.39 16.06
CA ILE A 333 2.71 -23.02 14.64
C ILE A 333 3.06 -24.24 13.77
N SER A 334 4.13 -24.94 14.10
CA SER A 334 4.56 -26.16 13.40
C SER A 334 3.46 -27.24 13.41
N SER A 335 2.82 -27.49 14.56
CA SER A 335 1.74 -28.48 14.67
C SER A 335 0.51 -28.11 13.84
N LYS A 336 0.15 -26.82 13.77
CA LYS A 336 -0.94 -26.34 12.92
C LYS A 336 -0.60 -26.45 11.43
N LEU A 337 0.64 -26.16 11.06
CA LEU A 337 1.13 -26.33 9.69
C LEU A 337 1.05 -27.80 9.26
N GLN A 338 1.55 -28.72 10.09
CA GLN A 338 1.51 -30.15 9.81
C GLN A 338 0.07 -30.62 9.55
N LYS A 339 -0.86 -30.26 10.45
CA LYS A 339 -2.29 -30.59 10.27
C LYS A 339 -2.89 -30.05 8.97
N MET A 340 -2.45 -28.90 8.48
CA MET A 340 -2.92 -28.34 7.20
C MET A 340 -2.36 -29.10 6.00
N ILE A 341 -1.08 -29.46 6.05
CA ILE A 341 -0.41 -30.24 5.01
C ILE A 341 -1.04 -31.63 4.92
N ASP A 342 -1.23 -32.29 6.06
CA ASP A 342 -1.87 -33.61 6.14
C ASP A 342 -3.30 -33.53 5.58
N PHE A 343 -4.10 -32.54 6.00
CA PHE A 343 -5.47 -32.36 5.49
C PHE A 343 -5.53 -32.06 3.98
N SER A 344 -4.54 -31.36 3.44
CA SER A 344 -4.42 -31.11 2.00
C SER A 344 -3.97 -32.35 1.22
N SER A 345 -3.38 -33.34 1.88
CA SER A 345 -2.94 -34.60 1.24
C SER A 345 -4.06 -35.65 1.19
N TYR A 346 -5.11 -35.48 2.00
CA TYR A 346 -6.31 -36.33 2.00
C TYR A 346 -7.42 -35.85 1.06
N LYS A 347 -7.27 -34.66 0.44
CA LYS A 347 -8.18 -34.10 -0.56
C LYS A 347 -7.54 -34.13 -1.93
#